data_AF-A0ABD4W466-F1
#
_entry.id   AF-A0ABD4W466-F1
#
_cell.length_a   1.000
_cell.length_b   1.000
_cell.length_c   1.000
_cell.angle_alpha   90.00
_cell.angle_beta   90.00
_cell.angle_gamma   90.00
#
_symmetry.space_group_name_H-M   'P 1'
#
loop_
_entity.id
_entity.type
_entity.pdbx_description
1 polymer ?
#
loop_
_entity_poly.entity_id
_entity_poly.type
_entity_poly.pdbx_seq_one_letter_code
_entity_poly.pdbx_strand_id
1 'polypeptide(L)' 'MHGFRHTHASLCFEAGLTMQDVKERLGHSSISTTMDIYIHVTNDRKEESVQQLAKFIRA' A
#
# COMPACT_ATOMS: atom_id res chain seq x y z
N MET A 1 3.03 20.80 3.30
CA MET A 1 4.09 19.77 3.22
C MET A 1 3.61 18.32 3.09
N HIS A 2 2.30 18.02 3.19
CA HIS A 2 1.80 16.64 3.09
C HIS A 2 1.78 16.05 1.67
N GLY A 3 1.51 16.87 0.64
CA GLY A 3 1.33 16.38 -0.73
C GLY A 3 2.51 15.58 -1.29
N PHE A 4 3.75 16.03 -1.06
CA PHE A 4 4.94 15.32 -1.55
C PHE A 4 5.14 13.96 -0.88
N ARG A 5 4.81 13.84 0.41
CA ARG A 5 4.85 12.56 1.15
C ARG A 5 3.74 11.62 0.70
N HIS A 6 2.54 12.14 0.40
CA HIS A 6 1.45 11.36 -0.21
C HIS A 6 1.86 10.81 -1.57
N THR A 7 2.34 11.67 -2.47
CA THR A 7 2.76 11.26 -3.82
C THR A 7 3.89 10.24 -3.75
N HIS A 8 4.87 10.44 -2.87
CA HIS A 8 5.97 9.49 -2.68
C HIS A 8 5.47 8.12 -2.21
N ALA A 9 4.55 8.09 -1.23
CA ALA A 9 3.96 6.85 -0.75
C ALA A 9 3.21 6.12 -1.88
N SER A 10 2.33 6.83 -2.61
CA SER A 10 1.58 6.27 -3.74
C SER A 10 2.49 5.67 -4.81
N LEU A 11 3.55 6.39 -5.20
CA LEU A 11 4.53 5.90 -6.19
C LEU A 11 5.27 4.65 -5.72
N CYS A 12 5.63 4.58 -4.44
CA CYS A 12 6.27 3.37 -3.91
C CYS A 12 5.33 2.16 -3.95
N PHE A 13 4.03 2.34 -3.71
CA PHE A 13 3.05 1.26 -3.81
C PHE A 13 2.77 0.83 -5.25
N GLU A 14 2.73 1.77 -6.19
CA GLU A 14 2.66 1.44 -7.63
C GLU A 14 3.91 0.66 -8.09
N ALA A 15 5.07 0.97 -7.50
CA ALA A 15 6.30 0.20 -7.72
C ALA A 15 6.31 -1.18 -7.03
N GLY A 16 5.23 -1.57 -6.34
CA GLY A 16 5.10 -2.88 -5.70
C GLY A 16 5.78 -3.01 -4.33
N LEU A 17 6.27 -1.91 -3.74
CA LEU A 17 6.88 -1.92 -2.41
C LEU A 17 5.84 -2.23 -1.33
N THR A 18 6.27 -2.91 -0.26
CA THR A 18 5.37 -3.25 0.84
C THR A 18 5.20 -2.08 1.80
N MET A 19 4.14 -2.14 2.62
CA MET A 19 3.88 -1.13 3.65
C MET A 19 5.08 -0.92 4.59
N GLN A 20 5.82 -1.98 4.91
CA GLN A 20 7.00 -1.91 5.76
C GLN A 20 8.14 -1.15 5.07
N ASP A 21 8.39 -1.43 3.79
CA ASP A 21 9.42 -0.74 2.99
C ASP A 21 9.14 0.77 2.88
N VAL A 22 7.88 1.13 2.63
CA VAL A 22 7.47 2.54 2.50
C VAL A 22 7.55 3.26 3.85
N LYS A 23 7.15 2.59 4.93
CA LYS A 23 7.23 3.13 6.29
C LYS A 23 8.69 3.37 6.73
N GLU A 24 9.58 2.44 6.39
CA GLU A 24 11.01 2.58 6.69
C GLU A 24 11.64 3.72 5.88
N ARG A 25 11.29 3.84 4.59
CA ARG A 25 11.73 4.96 3.73
C ARG A 25 11.22 6.33 4.14
N LEU A 26 9.97 6.44 4.59
CA LEU A 26 9.36 7.72 4.97
C LEU A 26 9.81 8.22 6.34
N GLY A 27 10.48 7.36 7.12
CA GLY A 27 10.74 7.57 8.54
C GLY A 27 9.44 7.47 9.33
N HIS A 28 9.46 6.76 10.45
CA HIS A 28 8.30 6.34 11.26
C HIS A 28 7.34 7.47 11.72
N SER A 29 7.62 8.72 11.37
CA SER A 29 6.91 9.95 11.74
C SER A 29 5.57 10.22 11.03
N SER A 30 5.12 9.42 10.07
CA SER A 30 3.87 9.73 9.33
C SER A 30 2.93 8.55 9.06
N ILE A 31 2.91 7.56 9.95
CA ILE A 31 1.96 6.43 9.87
C ILE A 31 0.52 6.91 9.69
N SER A 32 0.07 7.92 10.44
CA SER A 32 -1.33 8.33 10.44
C SER A 32 -1.85 8.82 9.09
N THR A 33 -0.98 9.42 8.28
CA THR A 33 -1.36 9.94 6.96
C THR A 33 -1.11 8.92 5.85
N THR A 34 -0.06 8.11 5.97
CA THR A 34 0.14 6.95 5.10
C THR A 34 -0.99 5.93 5.25
N MET A 35 -1.59 5.83 6.44
CA MET A 35 -2.66 4.88 6.74
C MET A 35 -4.01 5.27 6.10
N ASP A 36 -4.28 6.56 5.90
CA ASP A 36 -5.52 7.04 5.27
C ASP A 36 -5.57 6.63 3.77
N ILE A 37 -4.47 6.85 3.04
CA ILE A 37 -4.28 6.37 1.65
C ILE A 37 -4.33 4.83 1.59
N TYR A 38 -3.76 4.18 2.61
CA TYR A 38 -3.68 2.74 2.72
C TYR A 38 -5.04 2.05 2.84
N ILE A 39 -6.04 2.64 3.49
CA ILE A 39 -7.38 2.03 3.60
C ILE A 39 -8.00 1.81 2.21
N HIS A 40 -7.73 2.71 1.27
CA HIS A 40 -8.24 2.58 -0.10
C HIS A 40 -7.48 1.53 -0.90
N VAL A 41 -6.15 1.65 -1.00
CA VAL A 41 -5.30 0.74 -1.81
C VAL A 41 -5.30 -0.69 -1.28
N THR A 42 -5.37 -0.86 0.05
CA THR A 42 -5.36 -2.20 0.66
C THR A 42 -6.65 -2.93 0.38
N ASN A 43 -7.80 -2.26 0.32
CA ASN A 43 -9.07 -2.94 0.00
C ASN A 43 -9.02 -3.52 -1.43
N ASP A 44 -8.59 -2.74 -2.42
CA ASP A 44 -8.39 -3.22 -3.79
C ASP A 44 -7.39 -4.39 -3.86
N ARG A 45 -6.22 -4.25 -3.21
CA ARG A 45 -5.21 -5.32 -3.17
C ARG A 45 -5.70 -6.57 -2.45
N LYS A 46 -6.57 -6.44 -1.44
CA LYS A 46 -7.14 -7.59 -0.71
C LYS A 46 -8.10 -8.36 -1.59
N GLU A 47 -8.96 -7.67 -2.33
CA GLU A 47 -9.86 -8.31 -3.30
C GLU A 47 -9.06 -9.01 -4.39
N GLU A 48 -8.03 -8.36 -4.93
CA GLU A 48 -7.16 -8.96 -5.94
C GLU A 48 -6.40 -10.19 -5.40
N SER A 49 -5.90 -10.12 -4.17
CA SER A 49 -5.22 -11.23 -3.50
C SER A 49 -6.16 -12.41 -3.23
N VAL A 50 -7.40 -12.15 -2.82
CA VAL A 50 -8.43 -13.18 -2.63
C VAL A 50 -8.81 -13.81 -3.97
N GLN A 51 -8.90 -13.03 -5.04
CA GLN A 51 -9.16 -13.55 -6.38
C GLN A 51 -8.00 -14.42 -6.89
N GLN A 52 -6.75 -13.98 -6.70
CA GLN A 52 -5.56 -14.77 -7.03
C GLN A 52 -5.53 -16.09 -6.26
N LEU A 53 -5.81 -16.05 -4.95
CA LEU A 53 -5.89 -17.24 -4.11
C LEU A 53 -7.03 -18.17 -4.55
N ALA A 54 -8.22 -17.62 -4.82
CA ALA A 54 -9.37 -18.40 -5.30
C ALA A 54 -9.07 -19.08 -6.65
N LYS A 55 -8.33 -18.40 -7.54
CA LYS A 55 -7.86 -18.96 -8.81
C LYS A 55 -6.84 -20.07 -8.60
N PHE A 56 -5.93 -19.92 -7.64
CA PHE A 56 -4.93 -20.93 -7.31
C PHE A 56 -5.55 -22.20 -6.70
N ILE A 57 -6.59 -22.04 -5.87
CA ILE A 57 -7.30 -23.17 -5.23
C ILE A 57 -8.25 -23.88 -6.20
N ARG A 58 -8.73 -23.20 -7.25
CA ARG A 58 -9.60 -23.79 -8.30
C ARG A 58 -8.85 -24.46 -9.46
N ALA A 59 -7.52 -24.37 -9.51
CA ALA A 59 -6.68 -25.06 -10.48
C ALA A 59 -6.28 -26.45 -9.98
#